data_AF-A0A955TP70-F1
#
_entry.id   AF-A0A955TP70-F1
#
_cell.length_a   1.000
_cell.length_b   1.000
_cell.length_c   1.000
_cell.angle_alpha   90.00
_cell.angle_beta   90.00
_cell.angle_gamma   90.00
#
_symmetry.space_group_name_H-M   'P 1'
#
loop_
_entity.id
_entity.type
_entity.pdbx_description
1 polymer ?
#
loop_
_entity_poly.entity_id
_entity_poly.type
_entity_poly.pdbx_seq_one_letter_code
_entity_poly.pdbx_strand_id
1 'polypeptide(L)'
;MIIMTDSPTIDDLVKLGISASFSGKTELALHAYTKALSLHDTLQPNNEKGQIHILQGLGQVLIKLGRHAEATHVLEKALALSIRLAPYMRPIIERTLGLAYLGSGRSEEGKQLFNRANASLLSDLLGDSSNSDRPSTS
;
A
#
# COMPACT_ATOMS: atom_id res chain seq x y z
N MET A 1 -23.52 -11.55 -30.87
CA MET A 1 -23.82 -11.87 -29.45
C MET A 1 -22.56 -11.55 -28.65
N ILE A 2 -22.45 -10.33 -28.12
CA ILE A 2 -21.31 -9.93 -27.29
C ILE A 2 -21.68 -10.37 -25.88
N ILE A 3 -21.01 -11.39 -25.35
CA ILE A 3 -21.14 -11.77 -23.96
C ILE A 3 -20.33 -10.74 -23.17
N MET A 4 -20.96 -9.61 -22.81
CA MET A 4 -20.45 -8.76 -21.74
C MET A 4 -20.56 -9.59 -20.47
N THR A 5 -19.48 -10.25 -20.08
CA THR A 5 -19.39 -10.80 -18.73
C THR A 5 -19.31 -9.61 -17.77
N ASP A 6 -20.29 -9.49 -16.87
CA ASP A 6 -20.27 -8.62 -15.67
C ASP A 6 -19.18 -9.05 -14.67
N SER A 7 -17.98 -9.35 -15.16
CA SER A 7 -16.84 -9.69 -14.33
C SER A 7 -16.27 -8.39 -13.76
N PRO A 8 -16.16 -8.26 -12.43
CA PRO A 8 -15.68 -7.03 -11.81
C PRO A 8 -14.25 -6.74 -12.26
N THR A 9 -13.98 -5.48 -12.60
CA THR A 9 -12.62 -5.06 -13.00
C THR A 9 -11.68 -5.03 -11.78
N ILE A 10 -10.36 -4.92 -12.02
CA ILE A 10 -9.38 -4.74 -10.94
C ILE A 10 -9.74 -3.50 -10.10
N ASP A 11 -10.11 -2.40 -10.74
CA ASP A 11 -10.48 -1.15 -10.07
C ASP A 11 -11.75 -1.30 -9.23
N ASP A 12 -12.76 -2.02 -9.73
CA ASP A 12 -13.98 -2.28 -8.96
C ASP A 12 -13.69 -3.12 -7.72
N LEU A 13 -12.82 -4.12 -7.84
CA LEU A 13 -12.38 -4.94 -6.71
C LEU A 13 -11.55 -4.13 -5.71
N VAL A 14 -10.69 -3.22 -6.16
CA VAL A 14 -9.95 -2.31 -5.27
C VAL A 14 -10.93 -1.39 -4.53
N LYS A 15 -11.88 -0.77 -5.23
CA LYS A 15 -12.91 0.08 -4.61
C LYS A 15 -13.75 -0.69 -3.59
N LEU A 16 -14.14 -1.92 -3.92
CA LEU A 16 -14.83 -2.81 -3.00
C LEU A 16 -13.97 -3.13 -1.77
N GLY A 17 -12.70 -3.45 -1.97
CA GLY A 17 -11.74 -3.70 -0.89
C GLY A 17 -11.59 -2.52 0.06
N ILE A 18 -11.52 -1.30 -0.48
CA ILE A 18 -11.48 -0.05 0.29
C ILE A 18 -12.77 0.13 1.09
N SER A 19 -13.94 0.08 0.43
CA SER A 19 -15.24 0.29 1.08
C SER A 19 -15.54 -0.75 2.17
N ALA A 20 -15.24 -2.02 1.89
CA ALA A 20 -15.38 -3.11 2.84
C ALA A 20 -14.45 -2.93 4.05
N SER A 21 -13.21 -2.47 3.83
CA SER A 21 -12.25 -2.18 4.90
C SER A 21 -12.70 -1.08 5.85
N PHE A 22 -13.35 -0.02 5.31
CA PHE A 22 -13.92 1.06 6.10
C PHE A 22 -15.19 0.64 6.85
N SER A 23 -15.97 -0.26 6.26
CA SER A 23 -17.20 -0.79 6.84
C SER A 23 -16.98 -1.94 7.84
N GLY A 24 -15.72 -2.25 8.19
CA GLY A 24 -15.37 -3.36 9.08
C GLY A 24 -15.61 -4.77 8.51
N LYS A 25 -15.96 -4.88 7.22
CA LYS A 25 -16.17 -6.16 6.52
C LYS A 25 -14.82 -6.73 6.07
N THR A 26 -13.98 -7.07 7.03
CA THR A 26 -12.57 -7.40 6.80
C THR A 26 -12.37 -8.60 5.86
N GLU A 27 -13.18 -9.65 5.99
CA GLU A 27 -13.13 -10.82 5.11
C GLU A 27 -13.52 -10.49 3.65
N LEU A 28 -14.53 -9.64 3.46
CA LEU A 28 -14.91 -9.17 2.12
C LEU A 28 -13.80 -8.34 1.50
N ALA A 29 -13.14 -7.49 2.29
CA ALA A 29 -11.99 -6.71 1.83
C ALA A 29 -10.83 -7.63 1.43
N LEU A 30 -10.55 -8.67 2.23
CA LEU A 30 -9.52 -9.66 1.94
C LEU A 30 -9.80 -10.35 0.60
N HIS A 31 -11.04 -10.83 0.41
CA HIS A 31 -11.46 -11.46 -0.84
C HIS A 31 -11.29 -10.52 -2.03
N ALA A 32 -11.74 -9.27 -1.90
CA ALA A 32 -11.68 -8.28 -2.97
C ALA A 32 -10.23 -7.97 -3.39
N TYR A 33 -9.34 -7.68 -2.44
CA TYR A 33 -7.94 -7.40 -2.75
C TYR A 33 -7.18 -8.63 -3.29
N THR A 34 -7.46 -9.82 -2.76
CA THR A 34 -6.82 -11.07 -3.25
C THR A 34 -7.22 -11.34 -4.70
N LYS A 35 -8.50 -11.15 -5.03
CA LYS A 35 -9.00 -11.30 -6.41
C LYS A 35 -8.43 -10.21 -7.33
N ALA A 36 -8.33 -8.96 -6.85
CA ALA A 36 -7.71 -7.87 -7.59
C ALA A 36 -6.24 -8.20 -7.92
N LEU A 37 -5.49 -8.74 -6.96
CA LEU A 37 -4.09 -9.11 -7.15
C LEU A 37 -3.95 -10.24 -8.18
N SER A 38 -4.78 -11.29 -8.10
CA SER A 38 -4.77 -12.40 -9.06
C SER A 38 -5.11 -11.95 -10.49
N LEU A 39 -6.12 -11.07 -10.64
CA LEU A 39 -6.45 -10.49 -11.94
C LEU A 39 -5.35 -9.56 -12.45
N HIS A 40 -4.74 -8.77 -11.57
CA HIS A 40 -3.61 -7.92 -11.92
C HIS A 40 -2.43 -8.73 -12.46
N ASP A 41 -2.04 -9.79 -11.77
CA ASP A 41 -0.92 -10.66 -12.18
C ASP A 41 -1.20 -11.36 -13.53
N THR A 42 -2.48 -11.58 -13.87
CA THR A 42 -2.88 -12.22 -15.13
C THR A 42 -3.04 -11.22 -16.29
N LEU A 43 -3.73 -10.10 -16.05
CA LEU A 43 -4.17 -9.17 -17.09
C LEU A 43 -3.22 -7.99 -17.28
N GLN A 44 -2.47 -7.63 -16.24
CA GLN A 44 -1.59 -6.46 -16.23
C GLN A 44 -0.22 -6.78 -15.58
N PRO A 45 0.49 -7.84 -16.00
CA PRO A 45 1.74 -8.26 -15.35
C PRO A 45 2.83 -7.18 -15.40
N ASN A 46 2.77 -6.27 -16.37
CA ASN A 46 3.73 -5.17 -16.54
C ASN A 46 3.31 -3.88 -15.81
N ASN A 47 2.14 -3.83 -15.17
CA ASN A 47 1.66 -2.65 -14.44
C ASN A 47 2.07 -2.69 -12.97
N GLU A 48 3.36 -2.79 -12.69
CA GLU A 48 3.88 -2.91 -11.32
C GLU A 48 3.38 -1.77 -10.39
N LYS A 49 3.10 -0.57 -10.92
CA LYS A 49 2.59 0.56 -10.15
C LYS A 49 1.17 0.31 -9.61
N GLY A 50 0.29 -0.30 -10.40
CA GLY A 50 -1.06 -0.70 -9.97
C GLY A 50 -1.03 -1.74 -8.85
N GLN A 51 -0.06 -2.65 -8.92
CA GLN A 51 0.15 -3.70 -7.91
C GLN A 51 0.42 -3.14 -6.51
N ILE A 52 1.14 -2.01 -6.40
CA ILE A 52 1.52 -1.41 -5.11
C ILE A 52 0.29 -1.07 -4.26
N HIS A 53 -0.75 -0.47 -4.86
CA HIS A 53 -1.98 -0.11 -4.14
C HIS A 53 -2.73 -1.34 -3.65
N ILE A 54 -2.80 -2.39 -4.47
CA ILE A 54 -3.46 -3.65 -4.12
C ILE A 54 -2.72 -4.32 -2.94
N LEU A 55 -1.39 -4.41 -3.03
CA LEU A 55 -0.56 -5.01 -1.98
C LEU A 55 -0.65 -4.21 -0.67
N GLN A 56 -0.62 -2.88 -0.72
CA GLN A 56 -0.75 -2.03 0.46
C GLN A 56 -2.10 -2.23 1.15
N GLY A 57 -3.20 -2.24 0.38
CA GLY A 57 -4.54 -2.50 0.90
C GLY A 57 -4.68 -3.91 1.50
N LEU A 58 -4.16 -4.92 0.80
CA LEU A 58 -4.14 -6.31 1.28
C LEU A 58 -3.36 -6.44 2.60
N GLY A 59 -2.17 -5.84 2.69
CA GLY A 59 -1.37 -5.83 3.91
C GLY A 59 -2.11 -5.22 5.10
N GLN A 60 -2.82 -4.12 4.90
CA GLN A 60 -3.61 -3.50 5.96
C GLN A 60 -4.77 -4.37 6.43
N VAL A 61 -5.44 -5.07 5.51
CA VAL A 61 -6.50 -6.03 5.85
C VAL A 61 -5.95 -7.24 6.61
N LEU A 62 -4.80 -7.78 6.20
CA LEU A 62 -4.15 -8.90 6.88
C LEU A 62 -3.76 -8.53 8.33
N ILE A 63 -3.29 -7.31 8.57
CA ILE A 63 -3.03 -6.81 9.93
C ILE A 63 -4.31 -6.81 10.78
N LYS A 64 -5.43 -6.32 10.23
CA LYS A 64 -6.74 -6.32 10.93
C LYS A 64 -7.22 -7.72 11.30
N LEU A 65 -6.81 -8.74 10.54
CA LEU A 65 -7.12 -10.15 10.80
C LEU A 65 -6.11 -10.83 11.74
N GLY A 66 -5.10 -10.12 12.23
CA GLY A 66 -4.01 -10.71 13.04
C GLY A 66 -3.01 -11.56 12.23
N ARG A 67 -3.12 -11.56 10.89
CA ARG A 67 -2.25 -12.32 9.98
C ARG A 67 -0.96 -11.56 9.69
N HIS A 68 -0.20 -11.25 10.74
CA HIS A 68 0.91 -10.31 10.69
C HIS A 68 2.10 -10.80 9.84
N ALA A 69 2.37 -12.10 9.81
CA ALA A 69 3.42 -12.69 8.98
C ALA A 69 3.11 -12.56 7.48
N GLU A 70 1.86 -12.79 7.09
CA GLU A 70 1.43 -12.63 5.69
C GLU A 70 1.39 -11.16 5.29
N ALA A 71 0.92 -10.28 6.18
CA ALA A 71 0.97 -8.85 5.96
C ALA A 71 2.39 -8.36 5.70
N THR A 72 3.35 -8.86 6.48
CA THR A 72 4.78 -8.55 6.32
C THR A 72 5.26 -8.87 4.91
N HIS A 73 5.04 -10.11 4.45
CA HIS A 73 5.49 -10.54 3.13
C HIS A 73 4.91 -9.67 1.99
N VAL A 74 3.61 -9.39 2.06
CA VAL A 74 2.92 -8.56 1.06
C VAL A 74 3.43 -7.11 1.07
N LEU A 75 3.65 -6.54 2.25
CA LEU A 75 4.10 -5.16 2.42
C LEU A 75 5.58 -4.97 2.08
N GLU A 76 6.43 -5.98 2.30
CA GLU A 76 7.83 -5.97 1.84
C GLU A 76 7.90 -5.91 0.31
N LYS A 77 7.05 -6.68 -0.39
CA LYS A 77 6.92 -6.60 -1.85
C LYS A 77 6.44 -5.21 -2.30
N ALA A 78 5.42 -4.66 -1.64
CA ALA A 78 4.93 -3.31 -1.93
C ALA A 78 6.03 -2.25 -1.74
N LEU A 79 6.81 -2.38 -0.66
CA LEU A 79 7.91 -1.46 -0.35
C LEU A 79 8.99 -1.52 -1.43
N ALA A 80 9.42 -2.72 -1.83
CA ALA A 80 10.42 -2.92 -2.88
C ALA A 80 10.01 -2.28 -4.22
N LEU A 81 8.75 -2.41 -4.63
CA LEU A 81 8.23 -1.78 -5.85
C LEU A 81 8.14 -0.26 -5.72
N SER A 82 7.70 0.24 -4.55
CA SER A 82 7.54 1.68 -4.31
C SER A 82 8.85 2.46 -4.40
N ILE A 83 10.00 1.81 -4.16
CA ILE A 83 11.35 2.40 -4.32
C ILE A 83 11.54 3.08 -5.67
N ARG A 84 11.13 2.42 -6.74
CA ARG A 84 11.36 2.87 -8.11
C ARG A 84 10.13 3.54 -8.71
N LEU A 85 8.94 3.06 -8.36
CA LEU A 85 7.72 3.34 -9.13
C LEU A 85 6.75 4.28 -8.45
N ALA A 86 6.78 4.35 -7.12
CA ALA A 86 5.93 5.22 -6.33
C ALA A 86 6.62 5.68 -5.04
N PRO A 87 7.70 6.48 -5.12
CA PRO A 87 8.42 6.90 -3.92
C PRO A 87 7.53 7.61 -2.90
N TYR A 88 6.53 8.35 -3.37
CA TYR A 88 5.51 9.02 -2.54
C TYR A 88 4.65 8.06 -1.69
N MET A 89 4.55 6.78 -2.07
CA MET A 89 3.82 5.76 -1.30
C MET A 89 4.67 5.15 -0.17
N ARG A 90 6.00 5.30 -0.24
CA ARG A 90 6.93 4.63 0.69
C ARG A 90 6.59 4.91 2.16
N PRO A 91 6.38 6.16 2.62
CA PRO A 91 6.15 6.40 4.03
C PRO A 91 4.88 5.70 4.55
N ILE A 92 3.84 5.61 3.72
CA ILE A 92 2.60 4.91 4.06
C ILE A 92 2.83 3.40 4.17
N ILE A 93 3.58 2.83 3.23
CA ILE A 93 3.90 1.39 3.22
C ILE A 93 4.81 1.02 4.39
N GLU A 94 5.87 1.81 4.65
CA GLU A 94 6.78 1.63 5.78
C GLU A 94 6.03 1.68 7.11
N ARG A 95 5.14 2.66 7.30
CA ARG A 95 4.29 2.74 8.50
C ARG A 95 3.40 1.52 8.65
N THR A 96 2.80 1.03 7.57
CA THR A 96 1.92 -0.15 7.59
C THR A 96 2.72 -1.43 7.88
N LEU A 97 3.91 -1.58 7.29
CA LEU A 97 4.83 -2.69 7.55
C LEU A 97 5.33 -2.65 9.00
N GLY A 98 5.59 -1.45 9.55
CA GLY A 98 5.95 -1.30 10.96
C GLY A 98 4.89 -1.84 11.91
N LEU A 99 3.60 -1.65 11.60
CA LEU A 99 2.50 -2.25 12.36
C LEU A 99 2.47 -3.78 12.24
N ALA A 100 2.76 -4.33 11.05
CA ALA A 100 2.85 -5.77 10.85
C ALA A 100 4.01 -6.39 11.66
N TYR A 101 5.16 -5.73 11.71
CA TYR A 101 6.29 -6.16 12.53
C TYR A 101 5.98 -6.11 14.02
N LEU A 102 5.34 -5.04 14.52
CA LEU A 102 4.88 -4.97 15.91
C LEU A 102 3.96 -6.14 16.27
N GLY A 103 2.96 -6.43 15.42
CA GLY A 103 2.04 -7.55 15.62
C GLY A 103 2.72 -8.93 15.57
N SER A 104 3.88 -9.03 14.92
CA SER A 104 4.69 -10.25 14.87
C SER A 104 5.75 -10.34 15.99
N GLY A 105 5.77 -9.41 16.94
CA GLY A 105 6.76 -9.34 18.02
C GLY A 105 8.11 -8.70 17.63
N ARG A 106 8.26 -8.30 16.37
CA ARG A 106 9.47 -7.68 15.78
C ARG A 106 9.50 -6.16 16.06
N SER A 107 9.51 -5.80 17.34
CA SER A 107 9.27 -4.42 17.77
C SER A 107 10.34 -3.43 17.32
N GLU A 108 11.61 -3.83 17.30
CA GLU A 108 12.71 -2.94 16.89
C GLU A 108 12.67 -2.63 15.40
N GLU A 109 12.39 -3.62 14.55
CA GLU A 109 12.23 -3.40 13.12
C GLU A 109 11.01 -2.52 12.83
N GLY A 110 9.91 -2.70 13.58
CA GLY A 110 8.74 -1.84 13.51
C GLY A 110 9.06 -0.37 13.81
N LYS A 111 9.77 -0.11 14.93
CA LYS A 111 10.21 1.25 15.30
C LYS A 111 11.11 1.89 14.24
N GLN A 112 12.05 1.14 13.68
CA GLN A 112 12.93 1.64 12.62
C GLN A 112 12.13 2.10 11.40
N LEU A 113 11.10 1.36 10.99
CA LEU A 113 10.25 1.75 9.88
C LEU A 113 9.42 3.00 10.18
N PHE A 114 8.90 3.17 11.40
CA PHE A 114 8.23 4.41 11.78
C PHE A 114 9.17 5.62 11.73
N ASN A 115 10.42 5.45 12.19
CA ASN A 115 11.41 6.50 12.13
C ASN A 115 11.75 6.90 10.68
N ARG A 116 11.89 5.92 9.78
CA ARG A 116 12.11 6.19 8.34
C ARG A 116 10.94 6.92 7.70
N ALA A 117 9.71 6.46 7.95
CA ALA A 117 8.51 7.10 7.43
C ALA A 117 8.39 8.55 7.91
N ASN A 118 8.62 8.79 9.21
CA ASN A 118 8.57 10.14 9.79
C ASN A 118 9.68 11.04 9.25
N ALA A 119 10.91 10.53 9.10
CA ALA A 119 12.02 11.28 8.54
C ALA A 119 11.76 11.70 7.08
N SER A 120 11.20 10.80 6.27
CA SER A 120 10.82 11.11 4.89
C SER A 120 9.76 12.21 4.84
N LEU A 121 8.68 12.07 5.63
CA LEU A 121 7.60 13.06 5.66
C LEU A 121 8.08 14.43 6.16
N LEU A 122 8.96 14.45 7.16
CA LEU A 122 9.55 15.69 7.66
C LEU A 122 10.47 16.34 6.62
N SER A 123 11.27 15.54 5.90
CA SER A 123 12.12 16.02 4.82
C SER A 123 11.28 16.65 3.70
N ASP A 124 10.17 16.05 3.30
CA ASP A 124 9.28 16.59 2.27
C ASP A 124 8.66 17.92 2.73
N LEU A 125 8.18 17.99 3.97
CA LEU A 125 7.59 19.19 4.55
C LEU A 125 8.58 20.36 4.66
N LEU A 126 9.82 20.08 5.07
CA LEU A 126 10.87 21.10 5.22
C LEU A 126 11.52 21.47 3.87
N GLY A 127 11.60 20.50 2.94
CA GLY A 127 12.09 20.71 1.58
C GLY A 127 11.20 21.66 0.78
N ASP A 128 9.87 21.58 0.94
CA ASP A 128 8.94 22.53 0.31
C ASP A 128 9.07 23.95 0.90
N SER A 129 9.36 24.08 2.19
CA SER A 129 9.52 25.40 2.85
C SER A 129 10.81 26.15 2.49
N SER A 130 11.83 25.44 1.99
CA SER A 130 13.10 26.06 1.57
C SER A 130 13.11 26.49 0.11
N ASN A 131 12.05 26.18 -0.66
CA ASN A 131 11.91 26.56 -2.06
C ASN A 131 10.97 27.76 -2.29
N SER A 132 10.25 28.22 -1.26
CA SER A 132 9.42 29.44 -1.31
C SER A 132 10.20 30.74 -1.12
N ASP A 133 11.48 30.66 -0.70
CA ASP A 133 12.33 31.82 -0.40
C ASP A 133 13.39 32.11 -1.47
N ARG A 134 13.30 31.52 -2.67
CA ARG A 134 14.12 32.00 -3.79
C ARG A 134 13.48 33.25 -4.38
N PRO A 135 14.02 34.46 -4.15
CA PRO A 135 13.57 35.60 -4.92
C PRO A 135 13.80 35.28 -6.40
N SER A 136 12.76 35.48 -7.21
CA SER A 136 12.86 35.57 -8.65
C SER A 136 13.94 36.61 -8.97
N THR A 137 15.16 36.14 -9.21
CA THR A 137 16.26 36.97 -9.66
C THR A 137 16.05 37.14 -11.15
N SER A 138 15.50 38.32 -11.46
CA SER A 138 15.58 39.14 -12.68
C SER A 138 15.60 38.46 -14.04
#